data_AF-A0AAP8GXK7-F1
#
_entry.id   AF-A0AAP8GXK7-F1
#
_cell.length_a   1.000
_cell.length_b   1.000
_cell.length_c   1.000
_cell.angle_alpha   90.00
_cell.angle_beta   90.00
_cell.angle_gamma   90.00
#
_symmetry.space_group_name_H-M   'P 1'
#
loop_
_entity.id
_entity.type
_entity.pdbx_description
1 polymer ?
#
loop_
_entity_poly.entity_id
_entity_poly.type
_entity_poly.pdbx_seq_one_letter_code
_entity_poly.pdbx_strand_id
1 'polypeptide(L)'
;MTVPHDESKLISLLKEHDLFDECLNTVRIGKDFISEMVKQDEKKEIHDKLYRLISIIESGNYDTYYIVSAADELEYLKAHRIFKGNDLLYYLDSLARLYAIFAEGNNMFGRILKDEEKIQQETYLRKEIVKEYKKLGL
;
A
#
# COMPACT_ATOMS: atom_id res chain seq x y z
N MET A 1 15.92 8.37 10.81
CA MET A 1 15.59 7.86 12.16
C MET A 1 14.23 8.41 12.54
N THR A 2 13.16 7.66 12.28
CA THR A 2 11.79 8.06 12.62
C THR A 2 11.45 7.44 13.97
N VAL A 3 11.39 8.29 14.99
CA VAL A 3 11.01 7.95 16.37
C VAL A 3 9.52 7.59 16.38
N PRO A 4 9.09 6.62 17.21
CA PRO A 4 7.68 6.21 17.40
C PRO A 4 6.87 7.35 18.03
N HIS A 5 6.50 8.32 17.20
CA HIS A 5 5.89 9.56 17.66
C HIS A 5 4.45 9.38 18.17
N ASP A 6 3.73 8.35 17.71
CA ASP A 6 2.34 8.14 18.14
C ASP A 6 2.21 7.40 19.46
N GLU A 7 3.03 6.39 19.74
CA GLU A 7 2.95 5.62 21.00
C GLU A 7 3.22 6.52 22.21
N SER A 8 4.27 7.35 22.12
CA SER A 8 4.64 8.28 23.19
C SER A 8 3.59 9.36 23.43
N LYS A 9 2.93 9.83 22.37
CA LYS A 9 1.87 10.85 22.45
C LYS A 9 0.57 10.27 23.02
N LEU A 10 0.21 9.04 22.63
CA LEU A 10 -0.96 8.33 23.14
C LEU A 10 -0.81 8.03 24.64
N ILE A 11 0.37 7.55 25.06
CA ILE A 11 0.68 7.33 26.49
C ILE A 11 0.62 8.64 27.27
N SER A 12 1.07 9.75 26.68
CA SER A 12 1.05 11.06 27.34
C SER A 12 -0.37 11.58 27.52
N LEU A 13 -1.22 11.46 26.50
CA LEU A 13 -2.65 11.82 26.57
C LEU A 13 -3.42 10.99 27.60
N LEU A 14 -3.16 9.69 27.66
CA LEU A 14 -3.80 8.81 28.65
C LEU A 14 -3.42 9.17 30.09
N LYS A 15 -2.19 9.65 30.31
CA LYS A 15 -1.72 10.16 31.61
C LYS A 15 -2.29 11.53 31.94
N GLU A 16 -2.46 12.40 30.94
CA GLU A 16 -2.98 13.77 31.13
C GLU A 16 -4.45 13.79 31.56
N HIS A 17 -5.22 12.76 31.21
CA HIS A 17 -6.64 12.65 31.53
C HIS A 17 -6.95 11.78 32.76
N ASP A 18 -5.95 11.38 33.58
CA ASP A 18 -6.10 10.42 34.70
C ASP A 18 -6.70 9.05 34.33
N LEU A 19 -6.88 8.79 33.02
CA LEU A 19 -7.41 7.54 32.48
C LEU A 19 -6.41 6.40 32.54
N PHE A 20 -5.13 6.71 32.79
CA PHE A 20 -4.05 5.72 32.81
C PHE A 20 -4.28 4.66 33.90
N ASP A 21 -4.58 5.07 35.14
CA ASP A 21 -4.78 4.15 36.26
C ASP A 21 -6.18 3.50 36.26
N GLU A 22 -7.22 4.21 35.77
CA GLU A 22 -8.60 3.71 35.77
C GLU A 22 -8.85 2.69 34.63
N CYS A 23 -8.30 2.93 33.43
CA CYS A 23 -8.36 1.96 32.33
C CYS A 23 -7.53 0.71 32.62
N LEU A 24 -6.35 0.84 33.26
CA LEU A 24 -5.48 -0.30 33.56
C LEU A 24 -5.98 -1.19 34.71
N ASN A 25 -6.75 -0.63 35.65
CA ASN A 25 -7.31 -1.40 36.77
C ASN A 25 -8.57 -2.21 36.39
N THR A 26 -9.31 -1.81 35.36
CA THR A 26 -10.53 -2.50 34.93
C THR A 26 -10.36 -3.32 33.65
N VAL A 27 -9.42 -2.98 32.78
CA VAL A 27 -9.07 -3.76 31.59
C VAL A 27 -7.56 -3.82 31.50
N ARG A 28 -7.00 -5.02 31.54
CA ARG A 28 -5.55 -5.28 31.48
C ARG A 28 -4.98 -4.93 30.10
N ILE A 29 -4.97 -3.65 29.73
CA ILE A 29 -4.45 -3.12 28.46
C ILE A 29 -2.93 -3.06 28.59
N GLY A 30 -2.26 -4.18 28.32
CA GLY A 30 -0.81 -4.26 28.33
C GLY A 30 -0.17 -3.49 27.17
N LYS A 31 1.12 -3.20 27.28
CA LYS A 31 1.95 -2.69 26.17
C LYS A 31 1.82 -3.52 24.89
N ASP A 32 1.58 -4.83 25.05
CA ASP A 32 1.36 -5.76 23.93
C ASP A 32 0.05 -5.45 23.18
N PHE A 33 -1.03 -5.08 23.89
CA PHE A 33 -2.29 -4.69 23.28
C PHE A 33 -2.15 -3.39 22.47
N ILE A 34 -1.44 -2.39 23.01
CA ILE A 34 -1.17 -1.13 22.30
C ILE A 34 -0.30 -1.40 21.06
N SER A 35 0.74 -2.23 21.18
CA SER A 35 1.61 -2.63 20.06
C SER A 35 0.85 -3.39 18.96
N GLU A 36 -0.10 -4.25 19.34
CA GLU A 36 -0.98 -4.93 18.40
C GLU A 36 -1.95 -3.97 17.70
N MET A 37 -2.57 -3.03 18.43
CA MET A 37 -3.42 -2.00 17.83
C MET A 37 -2.65 -1.14 16.82
N VAL A 38 -1.45 -0.66 17.18
CA VAL A 38 -0.63 0.16 16.26
C VAL A 38 -0.24 -0.62 15.00
N LYS A 39 0.09 -1.92 15.13
CA LYS A 39 0.38 -2.78 13.96
C LYS A 39 -0.85 -3.00 13.08
N GLN A 40 -2.04 -3.13 13.68
CA GLN A 40 -3.30 -3.26 12.92
C GLN A 40 -3.63 -1.96 12.18
N ASP A 41 -3.42 -0.81 12.80
CA ASP A 41 -3.62 0.49 12.16
C ASP A 41 -2.63 0.73 11.01
N GLU A 42 -1.35 0.40 11.20
CA GLU A 42 -0.31 0.49 10.14
C GLU A 42 -0.66 -0.40 8.93
N LYS A 43 -1.11 -1.65 9.18
CA LYS A 43 -1.56 -2.56 8.13
C LYS A 43 -2.78 -2.02 7.40
N LYS A 44 -3.76 -1.50 8.15
CA LYS A 44 -4.98 -0.92 7.58
C LYS A 44 -4.67 0.29 6.71
N GLU A 45 -3.78 1.18 7.14
CA GLU A 45 -3.39 2.34 6.35
C GLU A 45 -2.73 1.94 5.02
N ILE A 46 -1.83 0.95 5.06
CA ILE A 46 -1.19 0.42 3.85
C ILE A 46 -2.20 -0.31 2.96
N HIS A 47 -3.12 -1.07 3.56
CA HIS A 47 -4.23 -1.69 2.83
C HIS A 47 -5.04 -0.63 2.10
N ASP A 48 -5.52 0.41 2.79
CA ASP A 48 -6.37 1.45 2.20
C ASP A 48 -5.67 2.17 1.05
N LYS A 49 -4.36 2.43 1.17
CA LYS A 49 -3.52 3.03 0.11
C LYS A 49 -3.40 2.12 -1.11
N LEU A 50 -3.15 0.83 -0.92
CA LEU A 50 -2.97 -0.12 -2.00
C LEU A 50 -4.30 -0.55 -2.64
N TYR A 51 -5.32 -0.78 -1.83
CA TYR A 51 -6.57 -1.44 -2.22
C TYR A 51 -7.22 -0.77 -3.43
N ARG A 52 -7.26 0.57 -3.42
CA ARG A 52 -7.82 1.33 -4.54
C ARG A 52 -7.08 1.06 -5.85
N LEU A 53 -5.75 1.11 -5.83
CA LEU A 53 -4.93 0.85 -7.01
C LEU A 53 -5.09 -0.60 -7.49
N ILE A 54 -5.03 -1.56 -6.56
CA ILE A 54 -5.14 -2.99 -6.89
C ILE A 54 -6.53 -3.32 -7.45
N SER A 55 -7.60 -2.78 -6.87
CA SER A 55 -8.96 -2.97 -7.37
C SER A 55 -9.12 -2.45 -8.80
N ILE A 56 -8.54 -1.29 -9.09
CA ILE A 56 -8.53 -0.70 -10.43
C ILE A 56 -7.77 -1.62 -11.40
N ILE A 57 -6.57 -2.07 -11.03
CA ILE A 57 -5.76 -3.02 -11.83
C ILE A 57 -6.50 -4.34 -12.08
N GLU A 58 -7.19 -4.88 -11.08
CA GLU A 58 -7.96 -6.12 -11.19
C GLU A 58 -9.16 -5.93 -12.13
N SER A 59 -9.85 -4.79 -12.06
CA SER A 59 -11.02 -4.48 -12.90
C SER A 59 -10.69 -4.31 -14.39
N GLY A 60 -9.46 -3.89 -14.73
CA GLY A 60 -9.07 -3.62 -16.12
C GLY A 60 -9.60 -2.30 -16.69
N ASN A 61 -10.34 -1.51 -15.92
CA ASN A 61 -10.85 -0.21 -16.34
C ASN A 61 -10.01 0.90 -15.70
N TYR A 62 -8.97 1.34 -16.40
CA TYR A 62 -8.08 2.39 -15.91
C TYR A 62 -7.44 3.21 -17.01
N ASP A 63 -7.05 4.41 -16.59
CA ASP A 63 -6.09 5.23 -17.30
C ASP A 63 -4.67 4.78 -16.93
N THR A 64 -3.83 4.58 -17.95
CA THR A 64 -2.42 4.22 -17.78
C THR A 64 -1.65 5.30 -17.02
N TYR A 65 -2.00 6.58 -17.19
CA TYR A 65 -1.40 7.68 -16.42
C TYR A 65 -1.71 7.58 -14.92
N TYR A 66 -2.92 7.16 -14.57
CA TYR A 66 -3.30 6.94 -13.17
C TYR A 66 -2.44 5.84 -12.54
N ILE A 67 -2.22 4.72 -13.24
CA ILE A 67 -1.37 3.63 -12.75
C ILE A 67 0.06 4.10 -12.52
N VAL A 68 0.62 4.86 -13.47
CA VAL A 68 1.98 5.42 -13.35
C VAL A 68 2.09 6.32 -12.12
N SER A 69 1.15 7.26 -11.96
CA SER A 69 1.17 8.23 -10.85
C SER A 69 1.00 7.53 -9.50
N ALA A 70 0.04 6.60 -9.39
CA ALA A 70 -0.22 5.87 -8.16
C ALA A 70 0.94 4.93 -7.78
N ALA A 71 1.64 4.34 -8.74
CA ALA A 71 2.82 3.53 -8.46
C ALA A 71 3.99 4.37 -7.91
N ASP A 72 4.18 5.58 -8.44
CA ASP A 72 5.19 6.54 -7.97
C ASP A 72 4.92 6.98 -6.51
N GLU A 73 3.65 7.27 -6.19
CA GLU A 73 3.23 7.62 -4.83
C GLU A 73 3.52 6.52 -3.79
N LEU A 74 3.63 5.26 -4.22
CA LEU A 74 3.90 4.10 -3.37
C LEU A 74 5.40 3.78 -3.26
N GLU A 75 6.29 4.50 -3.94
CA GLU A 75 7.72 4.16 -3.98
C GLU A 75 8.35 4.14 -2.58
N TYR A 76 7.95 5.07 -1.71
CA TYR A 76 8.45 5.15 -0.33
C TYR A 76 8.18 3.86 0.49
N LEU A 77 7.18 3.07 0.10
CA LEU A 77 6.83 1.81 0.77
C LEU A 77 7.82 0.69 0.45
N LYS A 78 8.71 0.82 -0.55
CA LYS A 78 9.69 -0.23 -0.90
C LYS A 78 10.59 -0.62 0.27
N ALA A 79 10.90 0.33 1.16
CA ALA A 79 11.70 0.08 2.36
C ALA A 79 10.89 -0.46 3.55
N HIS A 80 9.56 -0.55 3.43
CA HIS A 80 8.67 -0.90 4.53
C HIS A 80 8.68 -2.41 4.83
N ARG A 81 8.78 -2.77 6.11
CA ARG A 81 8.95 -4.17 6.58
C ARG A 81 7.86 -5.13 6.12
N ILE A 82 6.64 -4.63 5.86
CA ILE A 82 5.50 -5.42 5.39
C ILE A 82 5.77 -6.05 4.02
N PHE A 83 6.60 -5.41 3.18
CA PHE A 83 6.94 -5.92 1.84
C PHE A 83 8.20 -6.79 1.84
N LYS A 84 8.74 -7.18 3.00
CA LYS A 84 9.95 -8.00 3.05
C LYS A 84 9.70 -9.36 2.38
N GLY A 85 10.37 -9.60 1.25
CA GLY A 85 10.21 -10.83 0.46
C GLY A 85 8.93 -10.90 -0.37
N ASN A 86 8.30 -9.75 -0.62
CA ASN A 86 7.13 -9.60 -1.49
C ASN A 86 7.47 -8.68 -2.66
N ASP A 87 7.07 -9.07 -3.87
CA ASP A 87 7.47 -8.38 -5.10
C ASP A 87 6.39 -7.41 -5.63
N LEU A 88 5.35 -7.10 -4.83
CA LEU A 88 4.23 -6.26 -5.26
C LEU A 88 4.68 -4.91 -5.84
N LEU A 89 5.51 -4.19 -5.09
CA LEU A 89 5.98 -2.86 -5.49
C LEU A 89 6.93 -2.93 -6.69
N TYR A 90 7.64 -4.04 -6.87
CA TYR A 90 8.46 -4.28 -8.05
C TYR A 90 7.60 -4.48 -9.30
N TYR A 91 6.53 -5.28 -9.20
CA TYR A 91 5.62 -5.47 -10.33
C TYR A 91 4.81 -4.21 -10.66
N LEU A 92 4.42 -3.42 -9.66
CA LEU A 92 3.78 -2.11 -9.86
C LEU A 92 4.70 -1.14 -10.61
N ASP A 93 5.98 -1.03 -10.22
CA ASP A 93 6.98 -0.21 -10.92
C ASP A 93 7.20 -0.72 -12.36
N SER A 94 7.28 -2.03 -12.55
CA SER A 94 7.40 -2.64 -13.89
C SER A 94 6.21 -2.34 -14.78
N LEU A 95 4.99 -2.39 -14.23
CA LEU A 95 3.76 -2.06 -14.96
C LEU A 95 3.70 -0.57 -15.30
N ALA A 96 4.05 0.31 -14.37
CA ALA A 96 4.13 1.75 -14.60
C ALA A 96 5.14 2.07 -15.72
N ARG A 97 6.33 1.46 -15.71
CA ARG A 97 7.34 1.63 -16.77
C ARG A 97 6.85 1.14 -18.12
N LEU A 98 6.17 -0.01 -18.16
CA LEU A 98 5.59 -0.53 -19.39
C LEU A 98 4.64 0.49 -20.02
N TYR A 99 3.74 1.07 -19.22
CA TYR A 99 2.83 2.10 -19.70
C TYR A 99 3.54 3.40 -20.08
N ALA A 100 4.48 3.89 -19.27
CA ALA A 100 5.18 5.13 -19.53
C ALA A 100 5.97 5.11 -20.85
N ILE A 101 6.53 3.95 -21.22
CA ILE A 101 7.38 3.79 -22.40
C ILE A 101 6.56 3.42 -23.65
N PHE A 102 5.62 2.49 -23.51
CA PHE A 102 5.00 1.83 -24.68
C PHE A 102 3.52 2.17 -24.90
N ALA A 103 2.86 2.88 -23.98
CA ALA A 103 1.48 3.27 -24.19
C ALA A 103 1.39 4.48 -25.15
N GLU A 104 0.58 4.33 -26.20
CA GLU A 104 0.40 5.31 -27.25
C GLU A 104 -0.99 5.94 -27.19
N GLY A 105 -1.09 7.24 -27.45
CA GLY A 105 -2.36 7.96 -27.51
C GLY A 105 -2.18 9.45 -27.80
N ASN A 106 -3.20 10.06 -28.40
CA ASN A 106 -3.17 11.48 -28.77
C ASN A 106 -3.43 12.43 -27.59
N ASN A 107 -3.69 11.89 -26.39
CA ASN A 107 -3.84 12.63 -25.15
C ASN A 107 -3.34 11.79 -23.97
N MET A 108 -3.10 12.44 -22.82
CA MET A 108 -2.49 11.80 -21.65
C MET A 108 -3.39 10.72 -21.02
N PHE A 109 -4.71 10.89 -21.12
CA PHE A 109 -5.75 10.04 -20.49
C PHE A 109 -6.26 8.89 -21.37
N GLY A 110 -5.73 8.75 -22.59
CA GLY A 110 -6.19 7.78 -23.59
C GLY A 110 -5.05 6.94 -24.15
N ARG A 111 -3.93 6.85 -23.42
CA ARG A 111 -2.79 6.04 -23.85
C ARG A 111 -3.06 4.57 -23.59
N ILE A 112 -2.95 3.76 -24.65
CA ILE A 112 -3.16 2.31 -24.62
C ILE A 112 -1.95 1.58 -25.19
N LEU A 113 -1.74 0.35 -24.74
CA LEU A 113 -0.80 -0.56 -25.38
C LEU A 113 -1.44 -1.10 -26.67
N LYS A 114 -0.69 -1.09 -27.77
CA LYS A 114 -1.13 -1.65 -29.06
C LYS A 114 -0.31 -2.86 -29.49
N ASP A 115 0.93 -2.95 -29.03
CA ASP A 115 1.82 -4.07 -29.30
C ASP A 115 1.37 -5.32 -28.52
N GLU A 116 1.19 -6.43 -29.22
CA GLU A 116 0.67 -7.67 -28.64
C GLU A 116 1.59 -8.27 -27.57
N GLU A 117 2.91 -8.17 -27.75
CA GLU A 117 3.90 -8.63 -26.76
C GLU A 117 3.78 -7.79 -25.48
N LYS A 118 3.62 -6.48 -25.62
CA LYS A 118 3.44 -5.57 -24.47
C LYS A 118 2.11 -5.79 -23.76
N ILE A 119 1.04 -6.08 -24.50
CA ILE A 119 -0.26 -6.45 -23.92
C ILE A 119 -0.14 -7.75 -23.12
N GLN A 120 0.60 -8.75 -23.61
CA GLN A 120 0.84 -9.99 -22.87
C GLN A 120 1.67 -9.75 -21.61
N GLN A 121 2.71 -8.91 -21.68
CA GLN A 121 3.51 -8.50 -20.52
C GLN A 121 2.65 -7.78 -19.48
N GLU A 122 1.79 -6.87 -19.91
CA GLU A 122 0.83 -6.16 -19.08
C GLU A 122 -0.09 -7.15 -18.34
N THR A 123 -0.69 -8.08 -19.08
CA THR A 123 -1.62 -9.05 -18.50
C THR A 123 -0.93 -9.96 -17.49
N TYR A 124 0.34 -10.34 -17.75
CA TYR A 124 1.15 -11.08 -16.79
C TYR A 124 1.41 -10.26 -15.52
N LEU A 125 1.87 -9.01 -15.65
CA LEU A 125 2.19 -8.13 -14.52
C LEU A 125 0.97 -7.91 -13.64
N ARG A 126 -0.20 -7.64 -14.23
CA ARG A 126 -1.46 -7.45 -13.48
C ARG A 126 -1.83 -8.66 -12.63
N LYS A 127 -1.65 -9.87 -13.17
CA LYS A 127 -1.90 -11.12 -12.43
C LYS A 127 -0.94 -11.28 -11.25
N GLU A 128 0.35 -11.02 -11.47
CA GLU A 128 1.34 -11.13 -10.39
C GLU A 128 1.14 -10.04 -9.32
N ILE A 129 0.73 -8.83 -9.69
CA ILE A 129 0.36 -7.76 -8.74
C ILE A 129 -0.77 -8.22 -7.82
N VAL A 130 -1.88 -8.71 -8.37
CA VAL A 130 -3.02 -9.16 -7.56
C VAL A 130 -2.63 -10.34 -6.65
N LYS A 131 -1.78 -11.24 -7.15
CA LYS A 131 -1.27 -12.39 -6.40
C LYS A 131 -0.35 -11.96 -5.24
N GLU A 132 0.63 -11.08 -5.50
CA GLU A 132 1.53 -10.58 -4.46
C GLU A 132 0.77 -9.75 -3.42
N TYR A 133 -0.23 -8.98 -3.83
CA TYR A 133 -1.09 -8.26 -2.89
C TYR A 133 -1.81 -9.20 -1.93
N LYS A 134 -2.43 -10.27 -2.45
CA LYS A 134 -3.11 -11.29 -1.63
C LYS A 134 -2.17 -11.98 -0.63
N LYS A 135 -0.89 -12.13 -0.95
CA LYS A 135 0.12 -12.72 -0.05
C LYS A 135 0.46 -11.83 1.16
N LEU A 136 0.25 -10.52 1.07
CA LEU A 136 0.55 -9.61 2.18
C LEU A 136 -0.37 -9.82 3.39
N GLY A 137 -1.55 -10.45 3.19
CA GLY A 137 -2.49 -10.74 4.27
C GLY A 137 -2.90 -9.48 5.05
N LEU A 138 -3.08 -8.38 4.31
CA LEU A 138 -3.47 -7.06 4.80
C LEU A 138 -4.99 -6.95 4.93
#